data_AF-A0A090RRT0-F1
#
_entry.id   AF-A0A090RRT0-F1
#
_cell.length_a   1.000
_cell.length_b   1.000
_cell.length_c   1.000
_cell.angle_alpha   90.00
_cell.angle_beta   90.00
_cell.angle_gamma   90.00
#
_symmetry.space_group_name_H-M   'P 1'
#
loop_
_entity.id
_entity.type
_entity.pdbx_description
1 polymer ?
#
loop_
_entity_poly.entity_id
_entity_poly.type
_entity_poly.pdbx_seq_one_letter_code
_entity_poly.pdbx_strand_id
1 'polypeptide(L)'
;MVAALGEAVESLTTIKWTISVGLILAIIALIATILRSIGRDVDLLQTTISRIARNNDLTHRVSVKGNNEIASIGQAVNSLIDSFKHLIADTQQQSSQLKNSSASMSAELQNVVEQLHNQSDHTNSMATAVQQMVTTIDEISQTTHHAADVVNQASSNSEQSRQFVDDTVSNIQSLSAVLAESNNEIRSLNDHVGKIGGAVHIIQDIAEQTNLLALNAAIEAARAGEQGRGFAVVADEVRALASRTHQSTEEITNLVSAIQSQMTTVVDDIEQCNIQGAET
;
A
#
# COMPACT_ATOMS: atom_id res chain seq x y z
N MET A 1 -16.61 71.13 138.91
CA MET A 1 -17.30 71.29 137.61
C MET A 1 -16.32 71.39 136.44
N VAL A 2 -15.22 72.17 136.53
CA VAL A 2 -14.18 72.25 135.47
C VAL A 2 -13.39 70.94 135.27
N ALA A 3 -13.10 70.19 136.33
CA ALA A 3 -12.39 68.90 136.23
C ALA A 3 -13.22 67.79 135.51
N ALA A 4 -14.54 67.74 135.75
CA ALA A 4 -15.43 66.76 135.14
C ALA A 4 -15.69 67.01 133.64
N LEU A 5 -15.61 68.26 133.18
CA LEU A 5 -15.64 68.57 131.74
C LEU A 5 -14.31 68.18 131.05
N GLY A 6 -13.17 68.25 131.76
CA GLY A 6 -11.87 67.82 131.25
C GLY A 6 -11.82 66.31 130.99
N GLU A 7 -12.27 65.49 131.94
CA GLU A 7 -12.34 64.02 131.79
C GLU A 7 -13.31 63.58 130.67
N ALA A 8 -14.42 64.30 130.47
CA ALA A 8 -15.37 64.02 129.39
C ALA A 8 -14.79 64.36 127.99
N VAL A 9 -13.99 65.43 127.88
CA VAL A 9 -13.30 65.77 126.63
C VAL A 9 -12.16 64.78 126.36
N GLU A 10 -11.37 64.39 127.36
CA GLU A 10 -10.34 63.37 127.21
C GLU A 10 -10.91 62.02 126.77
N SER A 11 -12.00 61.54 127.39
CA SER A 11 -12.66 60.29 127.00
C SER A 11 -13.26 60.31 125.59
N LEU A 12 -13.80 61.44 125.13
CA LEU A 12 -14.26 61.58 123.74
C LEU A 12 -13.10 61.60 122.74
N THR A 13 -11.93 62.17 123.10
CA THR A 13 -10.75 62.15 122.24
C THR A 13 -10.12 60.76 122.13
N THR A 14 -10.07 59.98 123.22
CA THR A 14 -9.55 58.61 123.20
C THR A 14 -10.46 57.65 122.44
N ILE A 15 -11.79 57.81 122.52
CA ILE A 15 -12.76 57.04 121.71
C ILE A 15 -12.60 57.38 120.22
N LYS A 16 -12.45 58.66 119.85
CA LYS A 16 -12.18 59.05 118.46
C LYS A 16 -10.88 58.45 117.93
N TRP A 17 -9.81 58.49 118.71
CA TRP A 17 -8.52 57.90 118.33
C TRP A 17 -8.59 56.38 118.15
N THR A 18 -9.27 55.66 119.05
CA THR A 18 -9.43 54.20 118.94
C THR A 18 -10.26 53.80 117.72
N ILE A 19 -11.34 54.53 117.40
CA ILE A 19 -12.12 54.31 116.18
C ILE A 19 -11.30 54.63 114.93
N SER A 20 -10.59 55.75 114.90
CA SER A 20 -9.73 56.12 113.77
C SER A 20 -8.62 55.10 113.52
N VAL A 21 -7.94 54.63 114.58
CA VAL A 21 -6.91 53.59 114.49
C VAL A 21 -7.52 52.26 114.05
N GLY A 22 -8.67 51.86 114.59
CA GLY A 22 -9.38 50.65 114.18
C GLY A 22 -9.79 50.68 112.71
N LEU A 23 -10.27 51.82 112.22
CA LEU A 23 -10.65 52.00 110.82
C LEU A 23 -9.44 51.98 109.88
N ILE A 24 -8.33 52.60 110.28
CA ILE A 24 -7.07 52.54 109.54
C ILE A 24 -6.56 51.08 109.47
N LEU A 25 -6.58 50.35 110.58
CA LEU A 25 -6.17 48.94 110.61
C LEU A 25 -7.09 48.06 109.75
N ALA A 26 -8.40 48.31 109.75
CA ALA A 26 -9.35 47.61 108.88
C ALA A 26 -9.09 47.90 107.39
N ILE A 27 -8.79 49.15 107.03
CA ILE A 27 -8.42 49.52 105.66
C ILE A 27 -7.10 48.86 105.25
N ILE A 28 -6.08 48.88 106.13
CA ILE A 28 -4.80 48.20 105.87
C ILE A 28 -5.00 46.69 105.68
N ALA A 29 -5.83 46.06 106.51
CA ALA A 29 -6.15 44.64 106.38
C ALA A 29 -6.91 44.33 105.07
N LEU A 30 -7.85 45.20 104.67
CA LEU A 30 -8.56 45.08 103.40
C LEU A 30 -7.61 45.25 102.19
N ILE A 31 -6.74 46.26 102.22
CA ILE A 31 -5.73 46.46 101.16
C ILE A 31 -4.77 45.27 101.10
N ALA A 32 -4.30 44.78 102.25
CA ALA A 32 -3.40 43.63 102.31
C ALA A 32 -4.04 42.34 101.77
N THR A 33 -5.33 42.11 102.02
CA THR A 33 -6.06 40.95 101.47
C THR A 33 -6.25 41.06 99.97
N ILE A 34 -6.59 42.24 99.44
CA ILE A 34 -6.71 42.48 97.99
C ILE A 34 -5.36 42.31 97.29
N LEU A 35 -4.29 42.95 97.80
CA LEU A 35 -2.94 42.84 97.22
C LEU A 35 -2.42 41.40 97.23
N ARG A 36 -2.70 40.64 98.30
CA ARG A 36 -2.31 39.24 98.41
C ARG A 36 -3.09 38.34 97.44
N SER A 37 -4.38 38.65 97.19
CA SER A 37 -5.17 37.94 96.18
C SER A 37 -4.64 38.20 94.77
N ILE A 38 -4.42 39.48 94.41
CA ILE A 38 -3.91 39.86 93.08
C ILE A 38 -2.52 39.26 92.85
N GLY A 39 -1.61 39.37 93.82
CA GLY A 39 -0.26 38.81 93.70
C GLY A 39 -0.26 37.30 93.45
N ARG A 40 -1.18 36.56 94.09
CA ARG A 40 -1.33 35.12 93.89
C ARG A 40 -1.86 34.77 92.50
N ASP A 41 -2.86 35.50 92.01
CA ASP A 41 -3.46 35.23 90.71
C ASP A 41 -2.52 35.63 89.55
N VAL A 42 -1.73 36.69 89.73
CA VAL A 42 -0.66 37.10 88.79
C VAL A 42 0.48 36.08 88.76
N ASP A 43 0.93 35.58 89.92
CA ASP A 43 1.94 34.52 89.98
C ASP A 43 1.46 33.23 89.30
N LEU A 44 0.18 32.87 89.48
CA LEU A 44 -0.43 31.73 88.80
C LEU A 44 -0.46 31.92 87.27
N LEU A 45 -0.81 33.11 86.79
CA LEU A 45 -0.76 33.46 85.37
C LEU A 45 0.67 33.34 84.82
N GLN A 46 1.63 33.98 85.49
CA GLN A 46 3.03 33.99 85.09
C GLN A 46 3.61 32.57 85.04
N THR A 47 3.40 31.77 86.09
CA THR A 47 3.93 30.41 86.19
C THR A 47 3.31 29.48 85.15
N THR A 48 2.01 29.62 84.88
CA THR A 48 1.31 28.84 83.86
C THR A 48 1.82 29.18 82.46
N ILE A 49 1.89 30.47 82.12
CA ILE A 49 2.41 30.93 80.82
C ILE A 49 3.87 30.50 80.64
N SER A 50 4.71 30.66 81.67
CA SER A 50 6.11 30.26 81.64
C SER A 50 6.27 28.76 81.45
N ARG A 51 5.41 27.94 82.07
CA ARG A 51 5.41 26.48 81.90
C ARG A 51 5.00 26.09 80.49
N ILE A 52 3.97 26.71 79.95
CA ILE A 52 3.53 26.50 78.56
C ILE A 52 4.65 26.85 77.60
N ALA A 53 5.27 28.02 77.75
CA ALA A 53 6.34 28.50 76.88
C ALA A 53 7.60 27.60 76.96
N ARG A 54 7.97 27.14 78.16
CA ARG A 54 9.18 26.31 78.35
C ARG A 54 9.00 24.88 77.85
N ASN A 55 7.83 24.29 78.06
CA ASN A 55 7.58 22.89 77.74
C ASN A 55 6.86 22.70 76.40
N ASN A 56 6.41 23.79 75.76
CA ASN A 56 5.49 23.77 74.62
C ASN A 56 4.21 22.96 74.90
N ASP A 57 3.86 22.81 76.18
CA ASP A 57 2.71 22.02 76.61
C ASP A 57 1.48 22.91 76.68
N LEU A 58 0.77 22.97 75.55
CA LEU A 58 -0.50 23.69 75.43
C LEU A 58 -1.64 23.01 76.21
N THR A 59 -1.45 21.87 76.89
CA THR A 59 -2.53 21.23 77.67
C THR A 59 -2.86 21.98 78.95
N HIS A 60 -1.91 22.75 79.48
CA HIS A 60 -2.14 23.59 80.66
C HIS A 60 -3.13 24.73 80.39
N ARG A 61 -3.90 25.09 81.42
CA ARG A 61 -4.87 26.18 81.40
C ARG A 61 -4.68 27.04 82.64
N VAL A 62 -4.92 28.34 82.47
CA VAL A 62 -4.97 29.26 83.60
C VAL A 62 -6.29 29.00 84.34
N SER A 63 -6.22 28.75 85.66
CA SER A 63 -7.42 28.64 86.49
C SER A 63 -8.03 30.01 86.69
N VAL A 64 -9.21 30.24 86.10
CA VAL A 64 -9.93 31.50 86.18
C VAL A 64 -10.89 31.45 87.38
N LYS A 65 -10.71 32.35 88.35
CA LYS A 65 -11.62 32.50 89.50
C LYS A 65 -12.01 33.98 89.66
N GLY A 66 -13.27 34.24 89.98
CA GLY A 66 -13.81 35.60 90.14
C GLY A 66 -14.22 36.25 88.81
N ASN A 67 -14.62 37.52 88.89
CA ASN A 67 -15.11 38.31 87.75
C ASN A 67 -14.41 39.69 87.68
N ASN A 68 -13.08 39.67 87.76
CA ASN A 68 -12.23 40.87 87.70
C ASN A 68 -11.36 40.85 86.43
N GLU A 69 -10.54 41.89 86.27
CA GLU A 69 -9.67 42.09 85.11
C GLU A 69 -8.64 40.96 84.96
N ILE A 70 -8.15 40.40 86.08
CA ILE A 70 -7.20 39.28 86.08
C ILE A 70 -7.87 38.00 85.55
N ALA A 71 -9.11 37.74 85.94
CA ALA A 71 -9.90 36.63 85.43
C ALA A 71 -10.13 36.76 83.91
N SER A 72 -10.39 37.98 83.41
CA SER A 72 -10.54 38.26 81.98
C SER A 72 -9.24 37.99 81.19
N ILE A 73 -8.08 38.39 81.72
CA ILE A 73 -6.78 38.07 81.13
C ILE A 73 -6.56 36.55 81.07
N GLY A 74 -6.89 35.82 82.14
CA GLY A 74 -6.80 34.36 82.17
C GLY A 74 -7.68 33.68 81.10
N GLN A 75 -8.88 34.19 80.86
CA GLN A 75 -9.75 33.71 79.78
C GLN A 75 -9.14 33.98 78.41
N ALA A 76 -8.65 35.21 78.15
CA ALA A 76 -8.02 35.57 76.88
C ALA A 76 -6.78 34.70 76.60
N VAL A 77 -5.97 34.40 77.62
CA VAL A 77 -4.83 33.48 77.51
C VAL A 77 -5.29 32.07 77.15
N ASN A 78 -6.34 31.56 77.78
CA ASN A 78 -6.88 30.23 77.44
C ASN A 78 -7.40 30.19 76.00
N SER A 79 -8.11 31.22 75.53
CA SER A 79 -8.54 31.33 74.13
C SER A 79 -7.35 31.36 73.16
N LEU A 80 -6.29 32.09 73.49
CA LEU A 80 -5.06 32.11 72.68
C LEU A 80 -4.41 30.71 72.60
N ILE A 81 -4.35 29.98 73.72
CA ILE A 81 -3.86 28.60 73.76
C ILE A 81 -4.72 27.69 72.88
N ASP A 82 -6.05 27.85 72.91
CA ASP A 82 -6.96 27.10 72.04
C ASP A 82 -6.71 27.41 70.57
N SER A 83 -6.53 28.67 70.18
CA SER A 83 -6.18 29.06 68.81
C SER A 83 -4.84 28.44 68.37
N PHE A 84 -3.82 28.45 69.23
CA PHE A 84 -2.54 27.80 68.92
C PHE A 84 -2.69 26.29 68.74
N LYS A 85 -3.48 25.61 69.58
CA LYS A 85 -3.76 24.18 69.40
C LYS A 85 -4.39 23.89 68.05
N HIS A 86 -5.39 24.67 67.64
CA HIS A 86 -6.05 24.52 66.34
C HIS A 86 -5.06 24.75 65.20
N LEU A 87 -4.27 25.83 65.25
CA LEU A 87 -3.25 26.09 64.22
C LEU A 87 -2.23 24.96 64.09
N ILE A 88 -1.76 24.39 65.19
CA ILE A 88 -0.82 23.26 65.17
C ILE A 88 -1.50 22.01 64.61
N ALA A 89 -2.74 21.72 65.01
CA ALA A 89 -3.50 20.58 64.49
C ALA A 89 -3.72 20.72 62.97
N ASP A 90 -4.14 21.89 62.50
CA ASP A 90 -4.33 22.19 61.08
C ASP A 90 -3.01 22.05 60.31
N THR A 91 -1.90 22.56 60.86
CA THR A 91 -0.56 22.44 60.25
C THR A 91 -0.13 20.97 60.14
N GLN A 92 -0.38 20.17 61.18
CA GLN A 92 -0.09 18.73 61.15
C GLN A 92 -0.94 18.00 60.10
N GLN A 93 -2.23 18.34 60.01
CA GLN A 93 -3.12 17.78 59.00
C GLN A 93 -2.65 18.14 57.58
N GLN A 94 -2.33 19.40 57.32
CA GLN A 94 -1.81 19.86 56.03
C GLN A 94 -0.47 19.20 55.68
N SER A 95 0.45 19.06 56.65
CA SER A 95 1.72 18.35 56.44
C SER A 95 1.51 16.88 56.11
N SER A 96 0.54 16.21 56.74
CA SER A 96 0.18 14.82 56.43
C SER A 96 -0.41 14.70 55.03
N GLN A 97 -1.31 15.61 54.65
CA GLN A 97 -1.87 15.67 53.31
C GLN A 97 -0.78 15.89 52.24
N LEU A 98 0.14 16.83 52.47
CA LEU A 98 1.27 17.09 51.57
C LEU A 98 2.18 15.86 51.42
N LYS A 99 2.45 15.14 52.51
CA LYS A 99 3.22 13.89 52.48
C LYS A 99 2.53 12.84 51.60
N ASN A 100 1.22 12.66 51.77
CA ASN A 100 0.45 11.70 50.98
C ASN A 100 0.42 12.10 49.50
N SER A 101 0.16 13.37 49.18
CA SER A 101 0.19 13.87 47.79
C SER A 101 1.57 13.70 47.14
N SER A 102 2.65 13.95 47.88
CA SER A 102 4.02 13.75 47.38
C SER A 102 4.32 12.27 47.12
N ALA A 103 3.83 11.37 47.97
CA ALA A 103 3.96 9.93 47.78
C ALA A 103 3.19 9.44 46.54
N SER A 104 1.95 9.92 46.34
CA SER A 104 1.15 9.63 45.15
C SER A 104 1.82 10.14 43.88
N MET A 105 2.32 11.39 43.90
CA MET A 105 3.08 11.97 42.78
C MET A 105 4.32 11.12 42.45
N SER A 106 5.06 10.68 43.46
CA SER A 106 6.24 9.83 43.23
C SER A 106 5.87 8.48 42.59
N ALA A 107 4.73 7.88 42.96
CA ALA A 107 4.27 6.63 42.36
C ALA A 107 3.79 6.86 40.91
N GLU A 108 3.10 7.95 40.65
CA GLU A 108 2.65 8.33 39.31
C GLU A 108 3.85 8.59 38.38
N LEU A 109 4.90 9.27 38.86
CA LEU A 109 6.13 9.47 38.11
C LEU A 109 6.85 8.15 37.77
N GLN A 110 6.79 7.14 38.63
CA GLN A 110 7.34 5.81 38.30
C GLN A 110 6.58 5.16 37.15
N ASN A 111 5.24 5.26 37.13
CA ASN A 111 4.42 4.78 36.00
C ASN A 111 4.73 5.54 34.71
N VAL A 112 4.95 6.86 34.78
CA VAL A 112 5.34 7.67 33.61
C VAL A 112 6.69 7.21 33.06
N VAL A 113 7.67 6.90 33.92
CA VAL A 113 8.97 6.38 33.48
C VAL A 113 8.83 5.03 32.78
N GLU A 114 7.98 4.13 33.27
CA GLU A 114 7.69 2.86 32.61
C GLU A 114 7.02 3.05 31.24
N GLN A 115 6.04 3.96 31.16
CA GLN A 115 5.39 4.32 29.90
C GLN A 115 6.39 4.91 28.89
N LEU A 116 7.36 5.71 29.35
CA LEU A 116 8.41 6.26 28.48
C LEU A 116 9.33 5.16 27.92
N HIS A 117 9.66 4.13 28.70
CA HIS A 117 10.39 2.97 28.17
C HIS A 117 9.58 2.24 27.08
N ASN A 118 8.30 1.95 27.34
CA ASN A 118 7.44 1.32 26.33
C ASN A 118 7.30 2.19 25.06
N GLN A 119 7.17 3.50 25.22
CA GLN A 119 7.11 4.44 24.10
C GLN A 119 8.43 4.46 23.29
N SER A 120 9.57 4.34 23.96
CA SER A 120 10.89 4.21 23.31
C SER A 120 10.96 2.93 22.47
N ASP A 121 10.50 1.80 23.00
CA ASP A 121 10.48 0.52 22.29
C ASP A 121 9.55 0.54 21.06
N HIS A 122 8.38 1.16 21.20
CA HIS A 122 7.47 1.41 20.07
C HIS A 122 8.11 2.30 19.00
N THR A 123 8.83 3.34 19.41
CA THR A 123 9.54 4.25 18.49
C THR A 123 10.65 3.51 17.73
N ASN A 124 11.41 2.64 18.41
CA ASN A 124 12.45 1.83 17.77
C ASN A 124 11.86 0.80 16.78
N SER A 125 10.73 0.19 17.14
CA SER A 125 10.00 -0.72 16.25
C SER A 125 9.45 0.02 15.02
N MET A 126 8.93 1.23 15.21
CA MET A 126 8.48 2.09 14.12
C MET A 126 9.62 2.48 13.18
N ALA A 127 10.80 2.84 13.72
CA ALA A 127 11.98 3.12 12.92
C ALA A 127 12.39 1.91 12.06
N THR A 128 12.31 0.70 12.63
CA THR A 128 12.57 -0.55 11.90
C THR A 128 11.56 -0.77 10.78
N ALA A 129 10.27 -0.58 11.05
CA ALA A 129 9.21 -0.71 10.04
C ALA A 129 9.37 0.31 8.90
N VAL A 130 9.75 1.56 9.22
CA VAL A 130 10.05 2.59 8.22
C VAL A 130 11.25 2.18 7.37
N GLN A 131 12.30 1.62 7.97
CA GLN A 131 13.46 1.13 7.22
C GLN A 131 13.08 -0.01 6.25
N GLN A 132 12.21 -0.93 6.69
CA GLN A 132 11.67 -1.98 5.82
C GLN A 132 10.82 -1.40 4.68
N MET A 133 9.97 -0.40 4.96
CA MET A 133 9.20 0.29 3.93
C MET A 133 10.09 0.96 2.89
N VAL A 134 11.18 1.60 3.29
CA VAL A 134 12.15 2.21 2.35
C VAL A 134 12.74 1.15 1.42
N THR A 135 13.15 -0.01 1.94
CA THR A 135 13.65 -1.12 1.12
C THR A 135 12.57 -1.61 0.13
N THR A 136 11.33 -1.80 0.59
CA THR A 136 10.24 -2.24 -0.29
C THR A 136 9.92 -1.21 -1.38
N ILE A 137 9.99 0.08 -1.07
CA ILE A 137 9.80 1.14 -2.07
C ILE A 137 10.90 1.10 -3.14
N ASP A 138 12.15 0.84 -2.75
CA ASP A 138 13.26 0.69 -3.70
C ASP A 138 13.06 -0.53 -4.62
N GLU A 139 12.66 -1.68 -4.06
CA GLU A 139 12.33 -2.88 -4.82
C GLU A 139 11.16 -2.66 -5.80
N ILE A 140 10.12 -1.94 -5.37
CA ILE A 140 8.98 -1.56 -6.23
C ILE A 140 9.46 -0.66 -7.37
N SER A 141 10.32 0.32 -7.08
CA SER A 141 10.87 1.22 -8.11
C SER A 141 11.68 0.45 -9.15
N GLN A 142 12.58 -0.44 -8.72
CA GLN A 142 13.36 -1.29 -9.62
C GLN A 142 12.47 -2.19 -10.47
N THR A 143 11.47 -2.83 -9.85
CA THR A 143 10.52 -3.70 -10.56
C THR A 143 9.70 -2.91 -11.59
N THR A 144 9.31 -1.69 -11.26
CA THR A 144 8.56 -0.81 -12.18
C THR A 144 9.42 -0.39 -13.37
N HIS A 145 10.69 -0.05 -13.14
CA HIS A 145 11.65 0.23 -14.21
C HIS A 145 11.85 -0.98 -15.13
N HIS A 146 12.05 -2.16 -14.55
CA HIS A 146 12.20 -3.39 -15.33
C HIS A 146 10.94 -3.70 -16.15
N ALA A 147 9.75 -3.51 -15.58
CA ALA A 147 8.49 -3.69 -16.30
C ALA A 147 8.36 -2.70 -17.48
N ALA A 148 8.78 -1.45 -17.31
CA ALA A 148 8.79 -0.46 -18.39
C ALA A 148 9.74 -0.87 -19.52
N ASP A 149 10.92 -1.39 -19.20
CA ASP A 149 11.89 -1.90 -20.20
C ASP A 149 11.31 -3.09 -20.97
N VAL A 150 10.66 -4.03 -20.28
CA VAL A 150 9.99 -5.18 -20.92
C VAL A 150 8.87 -4.72 -21.86
N VAL A 151 8.07 -3.73 -21.46
CA VAL A 151 7.01 -3.16 -22.31
C VAL A 151 7.59 -2.49 -23.55
N ASN A 152 8.68 -1.73 -23.41
CA ASN A 152 9.38 -1.11 -24.54
C ASN A 152 9.93 -2.16 -25.51
N GLN A 153 10.53 -3.23 -24.99
CA GLN A 153 11.02 -4.33 -25.82
C GLN A 153 9.87 -5.05 -26.54
N ALA A 154 8.75 -5.30 -25.85
CA ALA A 154 7.57 -5.92 -26.46
C ALA A 154 7.00 -5.04 -27.58
N SER A 155 6.93 -3.71 -27.39
CA SER A 155 6.52 -2.77 -28.43
C SER A 155 7.45 -2.80 -29.64
N SER A 156 8.76 -2.84 -29.41
CA SER A 156 9.74 -2.93 -30.51
C SER A 156 9.60 -4.25 -31.28
N ASN A 157 9.38 -5.37 -30.58
CA ASN A 157 9.18 -6.67 -31.22
C ASN A 157 7.87 -6.72 -32.02
N SER A 158 6.79 -6.11 -31.52
CA SER A 158 5.53 -5.97 -32.26
C SER A 158 5.68 -5.15 -33.53
N GLU A 159 6.46 -4.08 -33.51
CA GLU A 159 6.74 -3.28 -34.71
C GLU A 159 7.54 -4.07 -35.75
N GLN A 160 8.58 -4.80 -35.31
CA GLN A 160 9.32 -5.70 -36.20
C GLN A 160 8.44 -6.81 -36.79
N SER A 161 7.51 -7.35 -35.99
CA SER A 161 6.56 -8.37 -36.46
C SER A 161 5.60 -7.80 -37.50
N ARG A 162 5.12 -6.57 -37.29
CA ARG A 162 4.30 -5.86 -38.29
C ARG A 162 5.06 -5.70 -39.60
N GLN A 163 6.31 -5.25 -39.56
CA GLN A 163 7.14 -5.13 -40.76
C GLN A 163 7.30 -6.48 -41.48
N PHE A 164 7.54 -7.56 -40.74
CA PHE A 164 7.67 -8.90 -41.32
C PHE A 164 6.38 -9.39 -42.00
N VAL A 165 5.21 -9.08 -41.41
CA VAL A 165 3.91 -9.37 -42.02
C VAL A 165 3.71 -8.54 -43.29
N ASP A 166 4.02 -7.25 -43.26
CA ASP A 166 3.92 -6.37 -44.44
C ASP A 166 4.82 -6.86 -45.59
N ASP A 167 6.06 -7.27 -45.28
CA ASP A 167 6.98 -7.87 -46.25
C ASP A 167 6.43 -9.20 -46.82
N THR A 168 5.81 -10.02 -45.97
CA THR A 168 5.19 -11.30 -46.38
C THR A 168 4.03 -11.06 -47.35
N VAL A 169 3.16 -10.09 -47.05
CA VAL A 169 2.05 -9.70 -47.94
C VAL A 169 2.59 -9.22 -49.30
N SER A 170 3.65 -8.39 -49.30
CA SER A 170 4.28 -7.93 -50.54
C SER A 170 4.86 -9.09 -51.36
N ASN A 171 5.45 -10.09 -50.70
CA ASN A 171 5.98 -11.29 -51.37
C ASN A 171 4.86 -12.15 -51.97
N ILE A 172 3.74 -12.32 -51.27
CA ILE A 172 2.56 -13.05 -51.78
C ILE A 172 1.99 -12.34 -53.01
N GLN A 173 1.84 -11.01 -52.97
CA GLN A 173 1.38 -10.24 -54.13
C GLN A 173 2.29 -10.41 -55.34
N SER A 174 3.61 -10.41 -55.12
CA SER A 174 4.60 -10.63 -56.18
C SER A 174 4.50 -12.06 -56.74
N LEU A 175 4.30 -13.05 -55.87
CA LEU A 175 4.10 -14.45 -56.28
C LEU A 175 2.83 -14.63 -57.11
N SER A 176 1.71 -14.03 -56.72
CA SER A 176 0.46 -14.06 -57.49
C SER A 176 0.63 -13.46 -58.88
N ALA A 177 1.42 -12.40 -59.03
CA ALA A 177 1.73 -11.82 -60.34
C ALA A 177 2.51 -12.80 -61.24
N VAL A 178 3.53 -13.48 -60.69
CA VAL A 178 4.31 -14.50 -61.42
C VAL A 178 3.46 -15.71 -61.81
N LEU A 179 2.54 -16.15 -60.94
CA LEU A 179 1.60 -17.22 -61.23
C LEU A 179 0.63 -16.84 -62.36
N ALA A 180 0.12 -15.61 -62.36
CA ALA A 180 -0.74 -15.11 -63.43
C ALA A 180 -0.01 -15.07 -64.79
N GLU A 181 1.25 -14.67 -64.81
CA GLU A 181 2.10 -14.71 -66.00
C GLU A 181 2.32 -16.16 -66.48
N SER A 182 2.64 -17.07 -65.56
CA SER A 182 2.84 -18.50 -65.87
C SER A 182 1.57 -19.14 -66.46
N ASN A 183 0.38 -18.79 -65.97
CA ASN A 183 -0.89 -19.27 -66.52
C ASN A 183 -1.06 -18.84 -68.00
N ASN A 184 -0.70 -17.59 -68.32
CA ASN A 184 -0.74 -17.09 -69.70
C ASN A 184 0.25 -17.84 -70.61
N GLU A 185 1.46 -18.14 -70.14
CA GLU A 185 2.44 -18.91 -70.90
C GLU A 185 1.97 -20.34 -71.18
N ILE A 186 1.36 -21.02 -70.19
CA ILE A 186 0.83 -22.38 -70.36
C ILE A 186 -0.37 -22.39 -71.31
N ARG A 187 -1.27 -21.40 -71.24
CA ARG A 187 -2.36 -21.26 -72.22
C ARG A 187 -1.82 -21.09 -73.63
N SER A 188 -0.77 -20.27 -73.81
CA SER A 188 -0.09 -20.15 -75.10
C SER A 188 0.50 -21.48 -75.56
N LEU A 189 1.16 -22.23 -74.67
CA LEU A 189 1.73 -23.54 -75.01
C LEU A 189 0.64 -24.55 -75.40
N ASN A 190 -0.51 -24.54 -74.73
CA ASN A 190 -1.66 -25.40 -75.05
C ASN A 190 -2.19 -25.13 -76.47
N ASP A 191 -2.28 -23.85 -76.87
CA ASP A 191 -2.63 -23.45 -78.24
C ASP A 191 -1.61 -23.95 -79.28
N HIS A 192 -0.31 -23.88 -78.97
CA HIS A 192 0.74 -24.40 -79.85
C HIS A 192 0.64 -25.93 -80.01
N VAL A 193 0.39 -26.65 -78.93
CA VAL A 193 0.20 -28.10 -78.96
C VAL A 193 -1.08 -28.49 -79.71
N GLY A 194 -2.15 -27.70 -79.60
CA GLY A 194 -3.36 -27.88 -80.41
C GLY A 194 -3.09 -27.75 -81.91
N LYS A 195 -2.27 -26.78 -82.33
CA LYS A 195 -1.82 -26.64 -83.73
C LYS A 195 -1.00 -27.84 -84.20
N ILE A 196 -0.14 -28.40 -83.33
CA ILE A 196 0.60 -29.64 -83.62
C ILE A 196 -0.37 -30.80 -83.84
N GLY A 197 -1.37 -30.97 -82.96
CA GLY A 197 -2.40 -32.00 -83.12
C GLY A 197 -3.14 -31.89 -84.46
N GLY A 198 -3.51 -30.68 -84.87
CA GLY A 198 -4.10 -30.43 -86.19
C GLY A 198 -3.18 -30.81 -87.35
N ALA A 199 -1.89 -30.48 -87.27
CA ALA A 199 -0.91 -30.86 -88.29
C ALA A 199 -0.70 -32.38 -88.37
N VAL A 200 -0.67 -33.07 -87.22
CA VAL A 200 -0.54 -34.54 -87.15
C VAL A 200 -1.75 -35.22 -87.77
N HIS A 201 -2.96 -34.68 -87.55
CA HIS A 201 -4.18 -35.19 -88.18
C HIS A 201 -4.12 -35.10 -89.71
N ILE A 202 -3.64 -33.97 -90.25
CA ILE A 202 -3.42 -33.82 -91.71
C ILE A 202 -2.41 -34.86 -92.24
N ILE A 203 -1.33 -35.14 -91.49
CA ILE A 203 -0.35 -36.17 -91.89
C ILE A 203 -0.99 -37.56 -91.86
N GLN A 204 -1.85 -37.84 -90.88
CA GLN A 204 -2.57 -39.10 -90.78
C GLN A 204 -3.52 -39.31 -91.96
N ASP A 205 -4.28 -38.27 -92.34
CA ASP A 205 -5.14 -38.26 -93.52
C ASP A 205 -4.34 -38.49 -94.82
N ILE A 206 -3.17 -37.83 -94.95
CA ILE A 206 -2.25 -38.02 -96.08
C ILE A 206 -1.73 -39.46 -96.11
N ALA A 207 -1.35 -40.03 -94.97
CA ALA A 207 -0.88 -41.41 -94.88
C ALA A 207 -1.98 -42.40 -95.28
N GLU A 208 -3.22 -42.18 -94.86
CA GLU A 208 -4.36 -43.02 -95.23
C GLU A 208 -4.70 -42.91 -96.72
N GLN A 209 -4.72 -41.69 -97.27
CA GLN A 209 -4.86 -41.48 -98.72
C GLN A 209 -3.72 -42.13 -99.50
N THR A 210 -2.49 -42.03 -99.02
CA THR A 210 -1.30 -42.65 -99.64
C THR A 210 -1.40 -44.17 -99.60
N ASN A 211 -1.89 -44.75 -98.50
CA ASN A 211 -2.13 -46.17 -98.36
C ASN A 211 -3.20 -46.68 -99.34
N LEU A 212 -4.29 -45.92 -99.52
CA LEU A 212 -5.34 -46.22 -100.51
C LEU A 212 -4.84 -46.08 -101.96
N LEU A 213 -4.04 -45.06 -102.27
CA LEU A 213 -3.42 -44.87 -103.57
C LEU A 213 -2.45 -46.02 -103.88
N ALA A 214 -1.62 -46.41 -102.91
CA ALA A 214 -0.69 -47.52 -103.04
C ALA A 214 -1.41 -48.87 -103.23
N LEU A 215 -2.52 -49.10 -102.51
CA LEU A 215 -3.36 -50.28 -102.70
C LEU A 215 -3.93 -50.35 -104.13
N ASN A 216 -4.48 -49.25 -104.63
CA ASN A 216 -5.00 -49.17 -106.00
C ASN A 216 -3.89 -49.42 -107.04
N ALA A 217 -2.68 -48.88 -106.81
CA ALA A 217 -1.52 -49.12 -107.67
C ALA A 217 -1.07 -50.58 -107.64
N ALA A 218 -1.06 -51.23 -106.47
CA ALA A 218 -0.72 -52.64 -106.33
C ALA A 218 -1.73 -53.56 -107.06
N ILE A 219 -3.03 -53.24 -106.98
CA ILE A 219 -4.09 -53.95 -107.71
C ILE A 219 -3.86 -53.83 -109.22
N GLU A 220 -3.60 -52.63 -109.74
CA GLU A 220 -3.42 -52.42 -111.18
C GLU A 220 -2.10 -53.02 -111.68
N ALA A 221 -1.05 -53.01 -110.87
CA ALA A 221 0.22 -53.68 -111.15
C ALA A 221 0.06 -55.22 -111.22
N ALA A 222 -0.74 -55.81 -110.34
CA ALA A 222 -1.09 -57.24 -110.41
C ALA A 222 -1.91 -57.58 -111.67
N ARG A 223 -2.76 -56.65 -112.11
CA ARG A 223 -3.58 -56.78 -113.32
C ARG A 223 -2.76 -56.75 -114.62
N ALA A 224 -1.63 -56.05 -114.63
CA ALA A 224 -0.69 -55.98 -115.76
C ALA A 224 0.23 -57.21 -115.91
N GLY A 225 0.16 -58.19 -114.99
CA GLY A 225 0.93 -59.44 -115.06
C GLY A 225 2.44 -59.24 -114.95
N GLU A 226 3.23 -59.96 -115.77
CA GLU A 226 4.72 -59.92 -115.72
C GLU A 226 5.30 -58.52 -116.00
N GLN A 227 4.61 -57.67 -116.78
CA GLN A 227 5.06 -56.29 -117.06
C GLN A 227 4.89 -55.34 -115.85
N GLY A 228 4.06 -55.71 -114.87
CA GLY A 228 3.74 -54.90 -113.70
C GLY A 228 4.57 -55.21 -112.43
N ARG A 229 5.44 -56.25 -112.45
CA ARG A 229 6.16 -56.71 -111.26
C ARG A 229 7.00 -55.63 -110.57
N GLY A 230 7.70 -54.80 -111.34
CA GLY A 230 8.49 -53.69 -110.78
C GLY A 230 7.63 -52.63 -110.09
N PHE A 231 6.47 -52.31 -110.66
CA PHE A 231 5.51 -51.38 -110.07
C PHE A 231 4.81 -51.97 -108.83
N ALA A 232 4.54 -53.27 -108.81
CA ALA A 232 3.94 -53.94 -107.66
C ALA A 232 4.84 -53.85 -106.41
N VAL A 233 6.15 -54.08 -106.57
CA VAL A 233 7.11 -53.96 -105.46
C VAL A 233 7.18 -52.54 -104.91
N VAL A 234 7.19 -51.53 -105.78
CA VAL A 234 7.18 -50.12 -105.36
C VAL A 234 5.87 -49.76 -104.65
N ALA A 235 4.72 -50.25 -105.15
CA ALA A 235 3.42 -50.02 -104.53
C ALA A 235 3.33 -50.64 -103.14
N ASP A 236 3.83 -51.87 -102.94
CA ASP A 236 3.87 -52.51 -101.62
C ASP A 236 4.81 -51.77 -100.64
N GLU A 237 5.95 -51.26 -101.11
CA GLU A 237 6.88 -50.46 -100.28
C GLU A 237 6.26 -49.11 -99.87
N VAL A 238 5.56 -48.42 -100.79
CA VAL A 238 4.82 -47.19 -100.49
C VAL A 238 3.67 -47.49 -99.51
N ARG A 239 2.98 -48.62 -99.65
CA ARG A 239 1.92 -49.05 -98.72
C ARG A 239 2.48 -49.30 -97.32
N ALA A 240 3.60 -49.99 -97.22
CA ALA A 240 4.28 -50.24 -95.95
C ALA A 240 4.76 -48.93 -95.29
N LEU A 241 5.29 -47.98 -96.08
CA LEU A 241 5.69 -46.67 -95.59
C LEU A 241 4.48 -45.86 -95.09
N ALA A 242 3.39 -45.84 -95.85
CA ALA A 242 2.15 -45.16 -95.46
C ALA A 242 1.55 -45.74 -94.16
N SER A 243 1.57 -47.06 -94.00
CA SER A 243 1.15 -47.72 -92.75
C SER A 243 2.04 -47.35 -91.57
N ARG A 244 3.37 -47.30 -91.75
CA ARG A 244 4.30 -46.85 -90.70
C ARG A 244 4.11 -45.37 -90.35
N THR A 245 3.84 -44.52 -91.33
CA THR A 245 3.53 -43.10 -91.11
C THR A 245 2.23 -42.97 -90.30
N HIS A 246 1.18 -43.73 -90.64
CA HIS A 246 -0.08 -43.73 -89.91
C HIS A 246 0.10 -44.14 -88.44
N GLN A 247 0.84 -45.23 -88.19
CA GLN A 247 1.15 -45.66 -86.83
C GLN A 247 1.94 -44.59 -86.05
N SER A 248 2.93 -43.96 -86.69
CA SER A 248 3.72 -42.90 -86.06
C SER A 248 2.86 -41.66 -85.73
N THR A 249 1.92 -41.29 -86.60
CA THR A 249 0.97 -40.19 -86.33
C THR A 249 -0.01 -40.52 -85.21
N GLU A 250 -0.42 -41.78 -85.07
CA GLU A 250 -1.27 -42.25 -83.97
C GLU A 250 -0.52 -42.15 -82.62
N GLU A 251 0.74 -42.58 -82.58
CA GLU A 251 1.61 -42.43 -81.40
C GLU A 251 1.80 -40.95 -81.02
N ILE A 252 2.04 -40.07 -82.01
CA ILE A 252 2.16 -38.62 -81.77
C ILE A 252 0.82 -38.03 -81.29
N THR A 253 -0.31 -38.47 -81.82
CA THR A 253 -1.64 -37.99 -81.40
C THR A 253 -1.91 -38.33 -79.93
N ASN A 254 -1.55 -39.54 -79.51
CA ASN A 254 -1.63 -39.96 -78.11
C ASN A 254 -0.73 -39.09 -77.20
N LEU A 255 0.49 -38.78 -77.66
CA LEU A 255 1.42 -37.91 -76.93
C LEU A 255 0.88 -36.47 -76.82
N VAL A 256 0.37 -35.89 -77.91
CA VAL A 256 -0.25 -34.57 -77.94
C VAL A 256 -1.41 -34.49 -76.96
N SER A 257 -2.29 -35.50 -76.97
CA SER A 257 -3.44 -35.57 -76.05
C SER A 257 -3.01 -35.66 -74.60
N ALA A 258 -1.98 -36.47 -74.29
CA ALA A 258 -1.42 -36.56 -72.94
C ALA A 258 -0.83 -35.22 -72.47
N ILE A 259 -0.12 -34.50 -73.36
CA ILE A 259 0.45 -33.18 -73.06
C ILE A 259 -0.66 -32.15 -72.80
N GLN A 260 -1.72 -32.12 -73.61
CA GLN A 260 -2.86 -31.21 -73.39
C GLN A 260 -3.59 -31.50 -72.08
N SER A 261 -3.80 -32.78 -71.76
CA SER A 261 -4.39 -33.18 -70.48
C SER A 261 -3.53 -32.70 -69.31
N GLN A 262 -2.21 -32.90 -69.38
CA GLN A 262 -1.30 -32.46 -68.33
C GLN A 262 -1.28 -30.93 -68.19
N MET A 263 -1.32 -30.18 -69.30
CA MET A 263 -1.37 -28.72 -69.25
C MET A 263 -2.66 -28.20 -68.61
N THR A 264 -3.79 -28.85 -68.87
CA THR A 264 -5.07 -28.49 -68.22
C THR A 264 -4.96 -28.63 -66.71
N THR A 265 -4.39 -29.74 -66.22
CA THR A 265 -4.14 -29.94 -64.79
C THR A 265 -3.25 -28.84 -64.19
N VAL A 266 -2.18 -28.44 -64.87
CA VAL A 266 -1.29 -27.39 -64.35
C VAL A 266 -1.99 -26.03 -64.31
N VAL A 267 -2.87 -25.72 -65.27
CA VAL A 267 -3.67 -24.49 -65.24
C VAL A 267 -4.61 -24.49 -64.02
N ASP A 268 -5.27 -25.62 -63.75
CA ASP A 268 -6.16 -25.76 -62.58
C ASP A 268 -5.37 -25.59 -61.26
N ASP A 269 -4.17 -26.19 -61.15
CA ASP A 269 -3.30 -26.06 -59.97
C ASP A 269 -2.85 -24.59 -59.74
N ILE A 270 -2.50 -23.88 -60.82
CA ILE A 270 -2.10 -22.47 -60.75
C ILE A 270 -3.30 -21.59 -60.35
N GLU A 271 -4.49 -21.85 -60.90
CA GLU A 271 -5.70 -21.11 -60.56
C GLU A 271 -6.09 -21.31 -59.10
N GLN A 272 -5.98 -22.54 -58.60
CA GLN A 272 -6.16 -22.85 -57.18
C GLN A 272 -5.14 -22.10 -56.30
N CYS A 273 -3.85 -22.11 -56.67
CA CYS A 273 -2.82 -21.37 -55.91
C CYS A 273 -3.10 -19.86 -55.88
N ASN A 274 -3.62 -19.29 -56.97
CA ASN A 274 -3.91 -17.86 -57.06
C ASN A 274 -5.11 -17.47 -56.20
N ILE A 275 -6.17 -18.28 -56.18
CA ILE A 275 -7.32 -18.09 -55.28
C ILE A 275 -6.87 -18.17 -53.82
N GLN A 276 -6.06 -19.18 -53.50
CA GLN A 276 -5.60 -19.42 -52.13
C GLN A 276 -4.68 -18.29 -51.63
N GLY A 277 -3.84 -17.72 -52.51
CA GLY A 277 -3.02 -16.55 -52.21
C GLY A 277 -3.81 -15.24 -52.09
N ALA A 278 -5.03 -15.16 -52.63
CA ALA A 278 -5.91 -13.99 -52.48
C ALA A 278 -6.73 -14.02 -51.18
N GLU A 279 -6.90 -15.19 -50.57
CA GLU A 279 -7.63 -15.38 -49.30
C GLU A 279 -6.74 -15.26 -48.05
N THR A 280 -5.41 -15.34 -48.21
CA THR A 280 -4.40 -15.23 -47.13
C THR A 280 -3.82 -13.84 -47.02
#